data_AF-A0A2S4WL46-F1
#
_entry.id   AF-A0A2S4WL46-F1
#
_cell.length_a   1.000
_cell.length_b   1.000
_cell.length_c   1.000
_cell.angle_alpha   90.00
_cell.angle_beta   90.00
_cell.angle_gamma   90.00
#
_symmetry.space_group_name_H-M   'P 1'
#
loop_
_entity.id
_entity.type
_entity.pdbx_description
1 polymer ?
#
loop_
_entity_poly.entity_id
_entity_poly.type
_entity_poly.pdbx_seq_one_letter_code
_entity_poly.pdbx_strand_id
1 'polypeptide(L)'
;MASGSIGIHSSHIMFHRAQRDYDRLQESYKQWTTKREKTKQDILKQINTINESNLDPKKSTKLLSKLNAQLSTFEAEEAEIADAELLASSPHARPCHRPAYRKLAFENALKQSEEKKNLAEDVYNAAMLAKQSASGGGEPASSEPAEPAEEAEAEEAAPLSPETTTASNTGNGSKPMSRIKKLDAFLTRLESGKGMTKTFAPDRQSPSYGRWSLRAGTFEPGRAKPAP
;
A
#
# COMPACT_ATOMS: atom_id res chain seq x y z
N MET A 1 14.24 16.04 33.00
CA MET A 1 14.69 15.40 31.75
C MET A 1 13.51 14.69 31.10
N ALA A 2 13.05 15.17 29.94
CA ALA A 2 11.83 14.70 29.25
C ALA A 2 12.14 13.54 28.28
N SER A 3 12.62 12.40 28.80
CA SER A 3 12.98 11.23 27.98
C SER A 3 11.81 10.25 27.76
N GLY A 4 10.71 10.35 28.52
CA GLY A 4 9.59 9.40 28.46
C GLY A 4 8.60 9.63 27.30
N SER A 5 8.49 10.88 26.80
CA SER A 5 7.53 11.25 25.75
C SER A 5 7.93 10.76 24.34
N ILE A 6 9.24 10.76 24.06
CA ILE A 6 9.79 10.48 22.73
C ILE A 6 9.60 8.99 22.34
N GLY A 7 9.62 8.08 23.32
CA GLY A 7 9.42 6.65 23.10
C GLY A 7 7.99 6.28 22.68
N ILE A 8 6.99 7.05 23.12
CA ILE A 8 5.56 6.75 22.90
C ILE A 8 5.14 7.14 21.49
N HIS A 9 5.55 8.32 21.02
CA HIS A 9 5.24 8.77 19.67
C HIS A 9 5.91 7.86 18.62
N SER A 10 7.17 7.47 18.86
CA SER A 10 7.88 6.54 17.98
C SER A 10 7.23 5.16 17.92
N SER A 11 6.90 4.56 19.07
CA SER A 11 6.23 3.25 19.13
C SER A 11 4.84 3.27 18.52
N HIS A 12 4.07 4.34 18.72
CA HIS A 12 2.78 4.54 18.06
C HIS A 12 2.89 4.56 16.54
N ILE A 13 3.84 5.31 15.98
CA ILE A 13 4.08 5.35 14.53
C ILE A 13 4.48 3.96 14.00
N MET A 14 5.33 3.24 14.72
CA MET A 14 5.77 1.90 14.33
C MET A 14 4.60 0.92 14.32
N PHE A 15 3.75 0.91 15.35
CA PHE A 15 2.56 0.07 15.41
C PHE A 15 1.60 0.35 14.26
N HIS A 16 1.23 1.62 14.02
CA HIS A 16 0.33 1.96 12.92
C HIS A 16 0.94 1.72 11.53
N ARG A 17 2.27 1.78 11.39
CA ARG A 17 2.94 1.37 10.16
C ARG A 17 2.82 -0.14 9.96
N ALA A 18 3.12 -0.94 10.98
CA ALA A 18 3.02 -2.39 10.91
C ALA A 18 1.58 -2.85 10.62
N GLN A 19 0.58 -2.24 11.27
CA GLN A 19 -0.83 -2.48 11.00
C GLN A 19 -1.19 -2.18 9.54
N ARG A 20 -0.81 -1.01 9.02
CA ARG A 20 -1.09 -0.63 7.63
C ARG A 20 -0.44 -1.58 6.63
N ASP A 21 0.78 -2.02 6.90
CA ASP A 21 1.51 -2.92 6.00
C ASP A 21 0.87 -4.32 6.00
N TYR A 22 0.40 -4.80 7.16
CA TYR A 22 -0.40 -6.01 7.28
C TYR A 22 -1.72 -5.92 6.48
N ASP A 23 -2.48 -4.85 6.65
CA ASP A 23 -3.75 -4.64 5.95
C ASP A 23 -3.54 -4.56 4.43
N ARG A 24 -2.52 -3.82 3.99
CA ARG A 24 -2.15 -3.73 2.57
C ARG A 24 -1.75 -5.08 1.98
N LEU A 25 -1.02 -5.90 2.75
CA LEU A 25 -0.65 -7.24 2.31
C LEU A 25 -1.91 -8.10 2.05
N GLN A 26 -2.86 -8.10 2.99
CA GLN A 26 -4.12 -8.82 2.85
C GLN A 26 -4.96 -8.30 1.66
N GLU A 27 -5.11 -6.98 1.53
CA GLU A 27 -5.83 -6.36 0.43
C GLU A 27 -5.22 -6.70 -0.92
N SER A 28 -3.88 -6.63 -1.03
CA SER A 28 -3.18 -6.94 -2.28
C SER A 28 -3.38 -8.40 -2.72
N TYR A 29 -3.38 -9.33 -1.76
CA TYR A 29 -3.63 -10.74 -2.02
C TYR A 29 -5.09 -10.98 -2.41
N LYS A 30 -6.04 -10.36 -1.69
CA LYS A 30 -7.47 -10.42 -2.02
C LYS A 30 -7.76 -9.88 -3.42
N GLN A 31 -7.17 -8.75 -3.80
CA GLN A 31 -7.32 -8.21 -5.15
C GLN A 31 -6.80 -9.19 -6.22
N TRP A 32 -5.69 -9.87 -5.94
CA TRP A 32 -5.14 -10.85 -6.86
C TRP A 32 -6.03 -12.10 -6.97
N THR A 33 -6.52 -12.65 -5.87
CA THR A 33 -7.44 -13.81 -5.90
C THR A 33 -8.75 -13.46 -6.59
N THR A 34 -9.34 -12.29 -6.33
CA THR A 34 -10.55 -11.83 -7.03
C THR A 34 -10.34 -11.66 -8.53
N LYS A 35 -9.19 -11.11 -8.96
CA LYS A 35 -8.87 -11.00 -10.40
C LYS A 35 -8.73 -12.37 -11.08
N ARG A 36 -8.10 -13.32 -10.39
CA ARG A 36 -7.94 -14.68 -10.89
C ARG A 36 -9.29 -15.40 -11.01
N GLU A 37 -10.10 -15.35 -9.97
CA GLU A 37 -11.45 -15.94 -9.95
C GLU A 37 -12.34 -15.34 -11.03
N LYS A 38 -12.31 -14.02 -11.20
CA LYS A 38 -13.02 -13.35 -12.29
C LYS A 38 -12.59 -13.88 -13.67
N THR A 39 -11.30 -14.10 -13.87
CA THR A 39 -10.77 -14.64 -15.13
C THR A 39 -11.29 -16.06 -15.39
N LYS A 40 -11.31 -16.91 -14.36
CA LYS A 40 -11.88 -18.27 -14.42
C LYS A 40 -13.37 -18.23 -14.76
N GLN A 41 -14.13 -17.36 -14.10
CA GLN A 41 -15.56 -17.17 -14.39
C GLN A 41 -15.82 -16.62 -15.79
N ASP A 42 -14.98 -15.71 -16.29
CA ASP A 42 -15.12 -15.16 -17.64
C ASP A 42 -14.85 -16.24 -18.71
N ILE A 43 -13.91 -17.16 -18.49
CA ILE A 43 -13.69 -18.33 -19.36
C ILE A 43 -14.92 -19.24 -19.35
N LEU A 44 -15.46 -19.56 -18.16
CA LEU A 44 -16.68 -20.37 -18.03
C LEU A 44 -17.88 -19.74 -18.73
N LYS A 45 -18.06 -18.43 -18.59
CA LYS A 45 -19.11 -17.69 -19.31
C LYS A 45 -18.94 -17.79 -20.82
N GLN A 46 -17.71 -17.63 -21.32
CA GLN A 46 -17.44 -17.79 -22.76
C GLN A 46 -17.77 -19.19 -23.26
N ILE A 47 -17.41 -20.24 -22.50
CA ILE A 47 -17.76 -21.63 -22.83
C ILE A 47 -19.28 -21.79 -22.90
N ASN A 48 -20.03 -21.31 -21.90
CA ASN A 48 -21.48 -21.41 -21.87
C ASN A 48 -22.12 -20.65 -23.03
N THR A 49 -21.67 -19.43 -23.32
CA THR A 49 -22.16 -18.66 -24.47
C THR A 49 -21.91 -19.38 -25.80
N ILE A 50 -20.77 -20.04 -25.97
CA ILE A 50 -20.50 -20.81 -27.21
C ILE A 50 -21.37 -22.06 -27.29
N ASN A 51 -21.66 -22.72 -26.17
CA ASN A 51 -22.53 -23.90 -26.13
C ASN A 51 -24.00 -23.53 -26.41
N GLU A 52 -24.45 -22.35 -25.96
CA GLU A 52 -25.81 -21.85 -26.19
C GLU A 52 -25.99 -21.21 -27.57
N SER A 53 -24.92 -20.64 -28.13
CA SER A 53 -24.97 -20.04 -29.46
C SER A 53 -24.84 -21.10 -30.54
N ASN A 54 -25.76 -21.09 -31.50
CA ASN A 54 -25.71 -21.91 -32.72
C ASN A 54 -24.63 -21.38 -33.70
N LEU A 55 -23.38 -21.31 -33.25
CA LEU A 55 -22.23 -20.94 -34.07
C LEU A 55 -21.81 -22.10 -34.97
N ASP A 56 -21.09 -21.76 -36.05
CA ASP A 56 -20.50 -22.74 -36.98
C ASP A 56 -19.69 -23.81 -36.21
N PRO A 57 -20.05 -25.10 -36.32
CA PRO A 57 -19.49 -26.18 -35.50
C PRO A 57 -17.98 -26.32 -35.62
N LYS A 58 -17.38 -25.97 -36.76
CA LYS A 58 -15.92 -26.06 -36.95
C LYS A 58 -15.16 -24.97 -36.21
N LYS A 59 -15.77 -23.79 -36.05
CA LYS A 59 -15.15 -22.65 -35.34
C LYS A 59 -15.38 -22.76 -33.84
N SER A 60 -16.58 -23.17 -33.43
CA SER A 60 -16.93 -23.35 -32.01
C SER A 60 -16.10 -24.46 -31.36
N THR A 61 -15.91 -25.60 -32.02
CA THR A 61 -15.09 -26.71 -31.49
C THR A 61 -13.64 -26.32 -31.22
N LYS A 62 -12.98 -25.62 -32.16
CA LYS A 62 -11.62 -25.12 -31.97
C LYS A 62 -11.53 -24.14 -30.80
N LEU A 63 -12.49 -23.21 -30.69
CA LEU A 63 -12.52 -22.24 -29.62
C LEU A 63 -12.80 -22.89 -28.25
N LEU A 64 -13.77 -23.80 -28.17
CA LEU A 64 -14.08 -24.57 -26.97
C LEU A 64 -12.88 -25.40 -26.52
N SER A 65 -12.18 -26.07 -27.43
CA SER A 65 -10.98 -26.83 -27.08
C SER A 65 -9.90 -25.94 -26.43
N LYS A 66 -9.74 -24.71 -26.93
CA LYS A 66 -8.79 -23.74 -26.39
C LYS A 66 -9.21 -23.24 -25.02
N LEU A 67 -10.49 -22.90 -24.84
CA LEU A 67 -11.01 -22.41 -23.55
C LEU A 67 -10.97 -23.51 -22.48
N ASN A 68 -11.32 -24.75 -22.84
CA ASN A 68 -11.23 -25.90 -21.94
C ASN A 68 -9.76 -26.22 -21.57
N ALA A 69 -8.83 -26.10 -22.52
CA ALA A 69 -7.41 -26.25 -22.21
C ALA A 69 -6.93 -25.15 -21.25
N GLN A 70 -7.35 -23.89 -21.46
CA GLN A 70 -7.04 -22.80 -20.52
C GLN A 70 -7.63 -23.05 -19.13
N LEU A 71 -8.88 -23.50 -19.05
CA LEU A 71 -9.52 -23.82 -17.77
C LEU A 71 -8.79 -24.95 -17.05
N SER A 72 -8.42 -26.02 -17.76
CA SER A 72 -7.62 -27.12 -17.22
C SER A 72 -6.26 -26.65 -16.70
N THR A 73 -5.58 -25.72 -17.41
CA THR A 73 -4.32 -25.15 -16.89
C THR A 73 -4.53 -24.35 -15.60
N PHE A 74 -5.63 -23.60 -15.47
CA PHE A 74 -5.95 -22.86 -14.25
C PHE A 74 -6.15 -23.81 -13.06
N GLU A 75 -6.88 -24.90 -13.27
CA GLU A 75 -7.17 -25.90 -12.24
C GLU A 75 -5.91 -26.69 -11.85
N ALA A 76 -5.08 -27.06 -12.83
CA ALA A 76 -3.81 -27.72 -12.56
C ALA A 76 -2.86 -26.84 -11.74
N GLU A 77 -2.78 -25.55 -12.05
CA GLU A 77 -2.01 -24.57 -11.26
C GLU A 77 -2.57 -24.34 -9.85
N GLU A 78 -3.87 -24.50 -9.65
CA GLU A 78 -4.54 -24.40 -8.33
C GLU A 78 -4.33 -25.66 -7.48
N ALA A 79 -4.26 -26.82 -8.12
CA ALA A 79 -3.97 -28.11 -7.48
C ALA A 79 -2.47 -28.33 -7.21
N GLU A 80 -1.59 -27.50 -7.80
CA GLU A 80 -0.15 -27.59 -7.58
C GLU A 80 0.21 -27.32 -6.10
N ILE A 81 1.08 -28.16 -5.56
CA ILE A 81 1.63 -27.97 -4.20
C ILE A 81 2.96 -27.24 -4.34
N ALA A 82 3.11 -26.13 -3.64
CA ALA A 82 4.34 -25.34 -3.67
C ALA A 82 5.47 -26.03 -2.92
N ASP A 83 6.67 -26.02 -3.50
CA ASP A 83 7.89 -26.39 -2.80
C ASP A 83 8.41 -25.20 -1.98
N ALA A 84 8.41 -25.36 -0.65
CA ALA A 84 8.87 -24.33 0.26
C ALA A 84 10.38 -24.07 0.17
N GLU A 85 11.19 -25.09 -0.14
CA GLU A 85 12.64 -24.96 -0.25
C GLU A 85 13.02 -24.17 -1.51
N LEU A 86 12.31 -24.41 -2.61
CA LEU A 86 12.49 -23.63 -3.84
C LEU A 86 12.14 -22.15 -3.63
N LEU A 87 11.06 -21.87 -2.91
CA LEU A 87 10.67 -20.49 -2.61
C LEU A 87 11.72 -19.77 -1.73
N ALA A 88 12.28 -20.48 -0.76
CA ALA A 88 13.31 -19.94 0.14
C ALA A 88 14.65 -19.71 -0.58
N SER A 89 15.07 -20.66 -1.42
CA SER A 89 16.37 -20.62 -2.09
C SER A 89 16.38 -19.70 -3.32
N SER A 90 15.27 -19.61 -4.05
CA SER A 90 15.17 -18.79 -5.26
C SER A 90 13.79 -18.13 -5.42
N PRO A 91 13.46 -17.12 -4.62
CA PRO A 91 12.14 -16.47 -4.61
C PRO A 91 11.76 -15.77 -5.92
N HIS A 92 12.74 -15.47 -6.78
CA HIS A 92 12.52 -14.84 -8.09
C HIS A 92 12.53 -15.83 -9.26
N ALA A 93 12.54 -17.15 -8.98
CA ALA A 93 12.43 -18.14 -10.03
C ALA A 93 11.04 -18.10 -10.69
N ARG A 94 10.97 -18.46 -11.98
CA ARG A 94 9.71 -18.51 -12.73
C ARG A 94 8.61 -19.36 -12.06
N PRO A 95 8.90 -20.53 -11.46
CA PRO A 95 7.90 -21.31 -10.73
C PRO A 95 7.27 -20.54 -9.57
N CYS A 96 8.01 -19.64 -8.91
CA CYS A 96 7.53 -18.86 -7.77
C CYS A 96 6.45 -17.82 -8.14
N HIS A 97 6.20 -17.60 -9.43
CA HIS A 97 5.09 -16.77 -9.90
C HIS A 97 3.77 -17.54 -10.04
N ARG A 98 3.79 -18.87 -9.89
CA ARG A 98 2.57 -19.69 -9.93
C ARG A 98 1.70 -19.46 -8.69
N PRO A 99 0.40 -19.75 -8.76
CA PRO A 99 -0.55 -19.51 -7.68
C PRO A 99 -0.16 -20.16 -6.35
N ALA A 100 0.27 -21.41 -6.38
CA ALA A 100 0.68 -22.16 -5.19
C ALA A 100 1.82 -21.45 -4.43
N TYR A 101 2.86 -21.05 -5.16
CA TYR A 101 4.00 -20.34 -4.58
C TYR A 101 3.63 -18.93 -4.11
N ARG A 102 2.75 -18.24 -4.84
CA ARG A 102 2.26 -16.93 -4.42
C ARG A 102 1.44 -17.01 -3.14
N LYS A 103 0.63 -18.07 -2.98
CA LYS A 103 -0.10 -18.37 -1.75
C LYS A 103 0.88 -18.65 -0.60
N LEU A 104 1.86 -19.52 -0.81
CA LEU A 104 2.89 -19.83 0.19
C LEU A 104 3.69 -18.57 0.60
N ALA A 105 4.09 -17.75 -0.37
CA ALA A 105 4.79 -16.50 -0.13
C ALA A 105 3.93 -15.51 0.66
N PHE A 106 2.63 -15.43 0.36
CA PHE A 106 1.67 -14.64 1.11
C PHE A 106 1.53 -15.14 2.55
N GLU A 107 1.37 -16.44 2.78
CA GLU A 107 1.27 -17.02 4.13
C GLU A 107 2.53 -16.76 4.96
N ASN A 108 3.71 -16.88 4.35
CA ASN A 108 4.97 -16.57 5.02
C ASN A 108 5.09 -15.07 5.34
N ALA A 109 4.72 -14.21 4.40
CA ALA A 109 4.72 -12.76 4.61
C ALA A 109 3.68 -12.33 5.65
N LEU A 110 2.53 -13.00 5.70
CA LEU A 110 1.47 -12.75 6.67
C LEU A 110 1.98 -13.04 8.08
N LYS A 111 2.58 -14.23 8.30
CA LYS A 111 3.19 -14.59 9.59
C LYS A 111 4.23 -13.58 10.04
N GLN A 112 5.17 -13.23 9.16
CA GLN A 112 6.19 -12.21 9.48
C GLN A 112 5.59 -10.84 9.78
N SER A 113 4.50 -10.47 9.10
CA SER A 113 3.83 -9.20 9.32
C SER A 113 3.04 -9.19 10.63
N GLU A 114 2.40 -10.29 10.99
CA GLU A 114 1.71 -10.46 12.28
C GLU A 114 2.69 -10.40 13.44
N GLU A 115 3.81 -11.12 13.35
CA GLU A 115 4.88 -11.06 14.35
C GLU A 115 5.40 -9.63 14.55
N LYS A 116 5.69 -8.91 13.45
CA LYS A 116 6.13 -7.51 13.53
C LYS A 116 5.07 -6.59 14.13
N LYS A 117 3.80 -6.81 13.80
CA LYS A 117 2.68 -6.04 14.34
C LYS A 117 2.55 -6.25 15.85
N ASN A 118 2.58 -7.51 16.29
CA ASN A 118 2.49 -7.88 17.71
C ASN A 118 3.68 -7.30 18.49
N LEU A 119 4.90 -7.41 17.97
CA LEU A 119 6.07 -6.79 18.61
C LEU A 119 5.94 -5.26 18.72
N ALA A 120 5.42 -4.59 17.67
CA ALA A 120 5.21 -3.15 17.71
C ALA A 120 4.08 -2.75 18.68
N GLU A 121 3.06 -3.58 18.80
CA GLU A 121 1.96 -3.43 19.76
C GLU A 121 2.46 -3.58 21.20
N ASP A 122 3.27 -4.60 21.48
CA ASP A 122 3.88 -4.83 22.80
C ASP A 122 4.76 -3.64 23.21
N VAL A 123 5.59 -3.14 22.31
CA VAL A 123 6.44 -1.96 22.56
C VAL A 123 5.61 -0.71 22.79
N TYR A 124 4.54 -0.51 22.02
CA TYR A 124 3.62 0.61 22.22
C TYR A 124 2.90 0.53 23.56
N ASN A 125 2.38 -0.64 23.92
CA ASN A 125 1.71 -0.88 25.19
C ASN A 125 2.67 -0.70 26.37
N ALA A 126 3.90 -1.21 26.28
CA ALA A 126 4.92 -1.00 27.29
C ALA A 126 5.28 0.49 27.47
N ALA A 127 5.40 1.23 26.36
CA ALA A 127 5.65 2.68 26.41
C ALA A 127 4.47 3.45 27.03
N MET A 128 3.23 3.04 26.75
CA MET A 128 2.02 3.61 27.33
C MET A 128 1.92 3.34 28.84
N LEU A 129 2.21 2.12 29.28
CA LEU A 129 2.25 1.75 30.70
C LEU A 129 3.35 2.53 31.45
N ALA A 130 4.55 2.63 30.87
CA ALA A 130 5.64 3.40 31.46
C ALA A 130 5.28 4.89 31.62
N LYS A 131 4.51 5.48 30.69
CA LYS A 131 3.98 6.84 30.82
C LYS A 131 3.04 6.99 32.01
N GLN A 132 2.15 6.02 32.21
CA GLN A 132 1.18 6.03 33.31
C GLN A 132 1.90 5.86 34.66
N SER A 133 2.86 4.95 34.76
CA SER A 133 3.67 4.76 35.97
C SER A 133 4.53 5.98 36.31
N ALA A 134 5.09 6.67 35.30
CA ALA A 134 5.85 7.90 35.50
C ALA A 134 4.98 9.11 35.88
N SER A 135 3.68 9.07 35.59
CA SER A 135 2.71 10.12 35.93
C SER A 135 2.00 9.88 37.28
N GLY A 136 2.12 8.68 37.86
CA GLY A 136 1.43 8.28 39.10
C GLY A 136 2.34 8.07 40.32
N GLY A 137 3.65 8.32 40.20
CA GLY A 137 4.63 8.11 41.28
C GLY A 137 5.08 9.41 41.92
N GLY A 138 4.25 10.01 42.78
CA GLY A 138 4.65 11.15 43.59
C GLY A 138 3.53 11.77 44.41
N GLU A 139 3.21 11.19 45.56
CA GLU A 139 2.74 11.94 46.74
C GLU A 139 3.50 11.47 47.97
N PRO A 140 3.96 12.40 48.81
CA PRO A 140 3.46 12.39 50.18
C PRO A 140 2.86 13.75 50.57
N ALA A 141 1.64 13.66 51.12
CA ALA A 141 0.97 14.51 52.11
C ALA A 141 1.58 15.88 52.48
N SER A 142 0.76 16.94 52.39
CA SER A 142 0.70 18.00 53.40
C SER A 142 -0.65 18.72 53.40
N SER A 143 -1.45 18.42 54.43
CA SER A 143 -2.41 19.28 55.16
C SER A 143 -3.36 20.24 54.40
N GLU A 144 -4.65 19.91 54.44
CA GLU A 144 -5.79 20.84 54.45
C GLU A 144 -5.66 21.91 55.57
N PRO A 145 -6.27 23.12 55.46
CA PRO A 145 -7.71 23.23 55.77
C PRO A 145 -8.54 24.29 54.99
N ALA A 146 -9.85 24.00 54.93
CA ALA A 146 -11.03 24.90 54.99
C ALA A 146 -11.45 25.75 53.75
N GLU A 147 -12.53 25.27 53.13
CA GLU A 147 -13.61 26.02 52.44
C GLU A 147 -14.27 27.12 53.34
N PRO A 148 -15.07 28.11 52.84
CA PRO A 148 -16.22 27.89 51.93
C PRO A 148 -16.69 29.03 50.96
N ALA A 149 -17.79 28.70 50.23
CA ALA A 149 -18.84 29.51 49.55
C ALA A 149 -18.60 29.96 48.08
N GLU A 150 -19.30 29.38 47.08
CA GLU A 150 -20.64 29.71 46.51
C GLU A 150 -20.64 31.06 45.75
N GLU A 151 -20.94 31.14 44.44
CA GLU A 151 -22.27 31.09 43.77
C GLU A 151 -22.10 30.68 42.27
N ALA A 152 -22.93 29.77 41.71
CA ALA A 152 -24.05 30.00 40.75
C ALA A 152 -23.65 30.77 39.46
N GLU A 153 -23.99 30.40 38.21
CA GLU A 153 -25.15 29.70 37.64
C GLU A 153 -24.82 29.20 36.19
N ALA A 154 -25.76 28.46 35.60
CA ALA A 154 -25.67 27.72 34.34
C ALA A 154 -25.73 28.55 33.03
N GLU A 155 -25.19 28.04 31.92
CA GLU A 155 -25.98 27.64 30.71
C GLU A 155 -25.10 27.14 29.55
N GLU A 156 -25.55 26.00 29.01
CA GLU A 156 -25.68 25.56 27.61
C GLU A 156 -24.73 25.98 26.46
N ALA A 157 -24.48 24.97 25.60
CA ALA A 157 -24.21 25.00 24.15
C ALA A 157 -22.76 25.14 23.63
N ALA A 158 -22.42 24.18 22.76
CA ALA A 158 -21.18 24.05 22.00
C ALA A 158 -21.16 24.94 20.71
N PRO A 159 -20.21 24.74 19.78
CA PRO A 159 -18.88 25.34 19.72
C PRO A 159 -18.77 26.37 18.57
N LEU A 160 -17.92 27.39 18.70
CA LEU A 160 -17.54 28.23 17.56
C LEU A 160 -16.01 28.35 17.42
N SER A 161 -15.61 28.11 16.19
CA SER A 161 -14.31 28.16 15.52
C SER A 161 -13.27 29.16 16.04
N PRO A 162 -11.96 28.87 15.88
CA PRO A 162 -10.90 29.83 16.13
C PRO A 162 -10.60 30.65 14.86
N GLU A 163 -10.70 31.97 14.95
CA GLU A 163 -9.94 32.88 14.10
C GLU A 163 -8.82 33.56 14.92
N THR A 164 -7.60 33.09 14.65
CA THR A 164 -6.35 33.85 14.51
C THR A 164 -6.48 35.39 14.45
N THR A 165 -5.68 36.23 15.11
CA THR A 165 -4.23 36.39 14.89
C THR A 165 -3.67 37.57 15.71
N THR A 166 -2.41 37.50 16.14
CA THR A 166 -1.38 38.57 15.94
C THR A 166 -0.01 38.03 16.38
N ALA A 167 1.14 38.40 15.83
CA ALA A 167 1.62 38.72 14.49
C ALA A 167 3.15 38.92 14.66
N SER A 168 3.95 38.49 13.69
CA SER A 168 5.16 39.22 13.24
C SER A 168 5.89 38.43 12.16
N ASN A 169 5.82 38.87 10.90
CA ASN A 169 6.98 39.50 10.25
C ASN A 169 6.61 40.16 8.92
N THR A 170 6.87 41.48 8.86
CA THR A 170 7.44 42.28 7.76
C THR A 170 7.04 42.04 6.28
N GLY A 171 6.51 43.10 5.65
CA GLY A 171 6.96 43.51 4.29
C GLY A 171 5.89 43.69 3.20
N ASN A 172 5.39 44.92 3.04
CA ASN A 172 4.90 45.57 1.81
C ASN A 172 3.89 44.86 0.86
N GLY A 173 2.62 45.29 0.95
CA GLY A 173 1.97 46.09 -0.11
C GLY A 173 1.60 45.45 -1.46
N SER A 174 0.28 45.31 -1.68
CA SER A 174 -0.44 45.42 -2.97
C SER A 174 -0.53 44.18 -3.89
N LYS A 175 -1.60 43.36 -3.71
CA LYS A 175 -2.60 42.90 -4.72
C LYS A 175 -3.22 41.53 -4.38
N PRO A 176 -4.34 41.45 -3.62
CA PRO A 176 -5.04 40.19 -3.37
C PRO A 176 -5.73 39.61 -4.63
N MET A 177 -6.14 40.47 -5.58
CA MET A 177 -6.82 40.08 -6.83
C MET A 177 -5.98 39.22 -7.80
N SER A 178 -4.65 39.22 -7.66
CA SER A 178 -3.75 38.49 -8.58
C SER A 178 -3.50 37.03 -8.20
N ARG A 179 -3.78 36.65 -6.95
CA ARG A 179 -3.62 35.27 -6.47
C ARG A 179 -4.87 34.43 -6.73
N ILE A 180 -6.05 35.02 -6.62
CA ILE A 180 -7.33 34.33 -6.87
C ILE A 180 -7.45 33.90 -8.34
N LYS A 181 -7.14 34.79 -9.29
CA LYS A 181 -7.12 34.45 -10.74
C LYS A 181 -6.10 33.39 -11.12
N LYS A 182 -5.02 33.23 -10.34
CA LYS A 182 -4.01 32.18 -10.56
C LYS A 182 -4.48 30.82 -10.05
N LEU A 183 -5.31 30.79 -9.00
CA LEU A 183 -5.90 29.56 -8.49
C LEU A 183 -6.98 29.04 -9.43
N ASP A 184 -7.86 29.91 -9.93
CA ASP A 184 -8.88 29.49 -10.90
C ASP A 184 -8.25 28.94 -12.18
N ALA A 185 -7.25 29.64 -12.74
CA ALA A 185 -6.52 29.17 -13.92
C ALA A 185 -5.74 27.86 -13.69
N PHE A 186 -5.31 27.59 -12.45
CA PHE A 186 -4.65 26.34 -12.08
C PHE A 186 -5.67 25.19 -11.97
N LEU A 187 -6.85 25.45 -11.40
CA LEU A 187 -7.93 24.47 -11.32
C LEU A 187 -8.50 24.13 -12.71
N THR A 188 -8.71 25.12 -13.59
CA THR A 188 -9.14 24.84 -14.98
C THR A 188 -8.07 24.07 -15.77
N ARG A 189 -6.78 24.27 -15.45
CA ARG A 189 -5.67 23.53 -16.08
C ARG A 189 -5.58 22.08 -15.59
N LEU A 190 -5.99 21.80 -14.35
CA LEU A 190 -6.11 20.44 -13.83
C LEU A 190 -7.32 19.70 -14.42
N GLU A 191 -8.46 20.36 -14.55
CA GLU A 191 -9.68 19.77 -15.13
C GLU A 191 -9.56 19.52 -16.65
N SER A 192 -8.83 20.36 -17.37
CA SER A 192 -8.68 20.21 -18.84
C SER A 192 -7.71 19.12 -19.28
N GLY A 193 -6.95 18.50 -18.36
CA GLY A 193 -5.98 17.42 -18.64
C GLY A 193 -4.83 17.79 -19.59
N LYS A 194 -4.81 19.01 -20.14
CA LYS A 194 -3.82 19.50 -21.12
C LYS A 194 -2.58 20.00 -20.40
N GLY A 195 -1.67 19.07 -20.11
CA GLY A 195 -0.33 19.39 -19.61
C GLY A 195 0.26 18.42 -18.60
N MET A 196 -0.50 17.40 -18.18
CA MET A 196 -0.03 16.38 -17.23
C MET A 196 0.78 15.24 -17.89
N THR A 197 1.02 15.36 -19.20
CA THR A 197 1.79 14.39 -19.99
C THR A 197 3.07 15.00 -20.54
N LYS A 198 3.79 15.80 -19.74
CA LYS A 198 5.23 15.96 -19.99
C LYS A 198 5.88 14.63 -19.60
N THR A 199 5.87 13.70 -20.53
CA THR A 199 6.64 12.46 -20.47
C THR A 199 8.09 12.86 -20.24
N PHE A 200 8.53 12.77 -18.99
CA PHE A 200 9.92 12.43 -18.71
C PHE A 200 10.08 11.03 -19.30
N ALA A 201 10.36 10.95 -20.60
CA ALA A 201 11.13 9.85 -21.10
C ALA A 201 12.53 10.08 -20.53
N PRO A 202 13.00 9.30 -19.54
CA PRO A 202 14.44 9.23 -19.37
C PRO A 202 14.93 8.73 -20.72
N ASP A 203 15.82 9.49 -21.35
CA ASP A 203 16.58 9.01 -22.48
C ASP A 203 17.30 7.76 -21.97
N ARG A 204 16.68 6.59 -22.19
CA ARG A 204 17.14 5.30 -21.69
C ARG A 204 18.29 4.88 -22.60
N GLN A 205 19.38 5.61 -22.51
CA GLN A 205 20.69 4.99 -22.60
C GLN A 205 20.91 4.19 -21.31
N SER A 206 20.11 3.13 -21.15
CA SER A 206 20.43 2.07 -20.21
C SER A 206 21.82 1.57 -20.58
N PRO A 207 22.75 1.41 -19.63
CA PRO A 207 24.04 0.81 -19.95
C PRO A 207 23.78 -0.55 -20.58
N SER A 208 24.34 -0.80 -21.78
CA SER A 208 24.10 -2.04 -22.52
C SER A 208 24.82 -3.19 -21.82
N TYR A 209 24.21 -3.72 -20.77
CA TYR A 209 24.63 -5.00 -20.21
C TYR A 209 24.18 -6.08 -21.19
N GLY A 210 25.10 -7.00 -21.50
CA GLY A 210 24.92 -8.04 -22.50
C GLY A 210 23.61 -8.82 -22.33
N ARG A 211 23.04 -9.27 -23.45
CA ARG A 211 21.75 -9.95 -23.48
C ARG A 211 21.97 -11.43 -23.75
N TRP A 212 21.27 -12.27 -23.00
CA TRP A 212 21.23 -13.70 -23.29
C TRP A 212 20.40 -13.92 -24.56
N SER A 213 21.03 -14.47 -25.60
CA SER A 213 20.35 -14.79 -26.86
C SER A 213 19.71 -16.17 -26.76
N LEU A 214 18.38 -16.22 -26.69
CA LEU A 214 17.60 -17.47 -26.73
C LEU A 214 17.81 -18.25 -28.05
N ARG A 215 18.28 -17.59 -29.10
CA ARG A 215 18.53 -18.23 -30.40
C ARG A 215 19.89 -18.91 -30.49
N ALA A 216 20.90 -18.36 -29.82
CA ALA A 216 22.28 -18.85 -29.88
C ALA A 216 22.69 -19.65 -28.63
N GLY A 217 21.89 -19.62 -27.55
CA GLY A 217 22.23 -20.28 -26.28
C GLY A 217 23.40 -19.65 -25.53
N THR A 218 23.99 -18.57 -26.07
CA THR A 218 25.16 -17.88 -25.54
C THR A 218 24.85 -16.45 -25.11
N PHE A 219 25.71 -15.91 -24.25
CA PHE A 219 25.63 -14.54 -23.76
C PHE A 219 26.35 -13.60 -24.74
N GLU A 220 25.63 -12.64 -25.33
CA GLU A 220 26.22 -11.62 -26.20
C GLU A 220 26.58 -10.38 -25.36
N PRO A 221 27.86 -10.05 -25.17
CA PRO A 221 28.25 -8.83 -24.46
C PRO A 221 27.84 -7.59 -25.26
N GLY A 222 27.32 -6.57 -24.56
CA GLY A 222 26.84 -5.33 -25.17
C GLY A 222 27.97 -4.56 -25.88
N ARG A 223 27.60 -3.68 -26.84
CA ARG A 223 28.55 -2.91 -27.65
C ARG A 223 29.49 -2.10 -26.77
N ALA A 224 30.79 -2.18 -27.05
CA ALA A 224 31.79 -1.35 -26.38
C ALA A 224 31.52 0.13 -26.64
N LYS A 225 31.65 0.93 -25.58
CA LYS A 225 31.54 2.39 -25.61
C LYS A 225 32.59 2.95 -26.58
N PRO A 226 32.26 3.90 -27.48
CA PRO A 226 33.28 4.50 -28.33
C PRO A 226 34.30 5.25 -27.46
N ALA A 227 35.58 5.16 -27.85
CA ALA A 227 36.70 5.83 -27.20
C ALA A 227 36.52 7.37 -27.25
N PRO A 228 37.12 8.10 -26.28
CA PRO A 228 36.92 9.55 -26.14
C PRO A 228 37.35 10.35 -27.39
#